data_AF-A0A7W1ZDF8-F1
#
_entry.id   AF-A0A7W1ZDF8-F1
#
_cell.length_a   1.000
_cell.length_b   1.000
_cell.length_c   1.000
_cell.angle_alpha   90.00
_cell.angle_beta   90.00
_cell.angle_gamma   90.00
#
_symmetry.space_group_name_H-M   'P 1'
#
loop_
_entity.id
_entity.type
_entity.pdbx_description
1 polymer ?
#
loop_
_entity_poly.entity_id
_entity_poly.type
_entity_poly.pdbx_seq_one_letter_code
_entity_poly.pdbx_strand_id
1 'polypeptide(L)'
;MPKKNPLLQPFDTAPFSKIKNSHFKPGFEQAIRDARKEIDAITANPDAPTFENTIETLEFAGQQLDRISSIFFNLNSAETNDEIQAIAQEVSPLLSEFGNDITLNEALFKKVKTVYDNLVEIDLSTEETTLLVKKYKSFSRNGAN
;
A
#
# COMPACT_ATOMS: atom_id res chain seq x y z
N MET A 1 0.37 25.03 17.77
CA MET A 1 0.67 24.19 16.59
C MET A 1 -0.29 23.02 16.59
N PRO A 2 -0.86 22.61 15.44
CA PRO A 2 -1.68 21.40 15.40
C PRO A 2 -0.81 20.21 15.85
N LYS A 3 -1.31 19.41 16.79
CA LYS A 3 -0.59 18.21 17.26
C LYS A 3 -0.40 17.27 16.07
N LYS A 4 0.86 16.91 15.77
CA LYS A 4 1.17 15.92 14.72
C LYS A 4 0.55 14.58 15.06
N ASN A 5 -0.10 13.93 14.09
CA ASN A 5 -0.66 12.59 14.26
C ASN A 5 0.49 11.57 14.43
N PRO A 6 0.58 10.84 15.56
CA PRO A 6 1.67 9.91 15.81
C PRO A 6 1.72 8.74 14.82
N LEU A 7 0.59 8.39 14.20
CA LEU A 7 0.51 7.33 13.17
C LEU A 7 1.24 7.72 11.87
N LEU A 8 1.39 9.02 11.61
CA LEU A 8 2.03 9.55 10.40
C LEU A 8 3.51 9.92 10.63
N GLN A 9 4.09 9.55 11.77
CA GLN A 9 5.49 9.81 12.07
C GLN A 9 6.31 8.53 11.90
N PRO A 10 7.64 8.62 11.68
CA PRO A 10 8.51 7.46 11.79
C PRO A 10 8.53 6.93 13.22
N PHE A 11 8.54 5.60 13.35
CA PHE A 11 8.75 4.89 14.60
C PHE A 11 9.31 3.50 14.29
N ASP A 12 10.02 2.86 15.22
CA ASP A 12 10.48 1.48 15.06
C ASP A 12 9.44 0.51 15.66
N THR A 13 8.91 0.87 16.83
CA THR A 13 7.81 0.17 17.51
C THR A 13 6.58 1.05 17.57
N ALA A 14 5.39 0.45 17.45
CA ALA A 14 4.13 1.21 17.49
C ALA A 14 4.01 2.00 18.81
N PRO A 15 3.86 3.34 18.77
CA PRO A 15 3.82 4.16 19.96
C PRO A 15 2.42 4.13 20.61
N PHE A 16 1.96 2.96 21.03
CA PHE A 16 0.59 2.73 21.54
C PHE A 16 0.18 3.73 22.62
N SER A 17 1.08 4.09 23.54
CA SER A 17 0.84 5.10 24.58
C SER A 17 0.51 6.50 24.07
N LYS A 18 0.84 6.81 22.81
CA LYS A 18 0.55 8.09 22.14
C LYS A 18 -0.63 7.99 21.17
N ILE A 19 -1.01 6.80 20.75
CA ILE A 19 -2.09 6.57 19.79
C ILE A 19 -3.43 6.72 20.52
N LYS A 20 -4.40 7.33 19.84
CA LYS A 20 -5.77 7.51 20.31
C LYS A 20 -6.70 7.14 19.17
N ASN A 21 -7.93 6.72 19.48
CA ASN A 21 -8.93 6.35 18.47
C ASN A 21 -9.11 7.46 17.41
N SER A 22 -9.17 8.72 17.85
CA SER A 22 -9.28 9.90 16.99
C SER A 22 -8.11 10.14 16.03
N HIS A 23 -6.99 9.42 16.17
CA HIS A 23 -5.88 9.50 15.24
C HIS A 23 -6.07 8.62 14.00
N PHE A 24 -6.88 7.55 14.09
CA PHE A 24 -6.95 6.54 13.03
C PHE A 24 -7.55 7.07 11.75
N LYS A 25 -8.79 7.57 11.76
CA LYS A 25 -9.45 8.05 10.53
C LYS A 25 -8.62 9.11 9.79
N PRO A 26 -8.16 10.22 10.43
CA PRO A 26 -7.28 11.18 9.76
C PRO A 26 -5.95 10.58 9.29
N GLY A 27 -5.43 9.57 10.01
CA GLY A 27 -4.23 8.84 9.65
C GLY A 27 -4.42 8.01 8.38
N PHE A 28 -5.51 7.25 8.29
CA PHE A 28 -5.91 6.48 7.11
C PHE A 28 -6.10 7.39 5.90
N GLU A 29 -6.89 8.46 6.04
CA GLU A 29 -7.15 9.40 4.94
C GLU A 29 -5.86 10.01 4.39
N GLN A 30 -4.92 10.39 5.26
CA GLN A 30 -3.64 10.94 4.82
C GLN A 30 -2.75 9.88 4.19
N ALA A 31 -2.64 8.69 4.80
CA ALA A 31 -1.80 7.62 4.28
C ALA A 31 -2.32 7.07 2.94
N ILE A 32 -3.64 7.01 2.71
CA ILE A 32 -4.22 6.69 1.40
C ILE A 32 -3.84 7.75 0.36
N ARG A 33 -3.91 9.04 0.71
CA ARG A 33 -3.49 10.12 -0.21
C ARG A 33 -2.02 10.02 -0.58
N ASP A 34 -1.16 9.69 0.37
CA ASP A 34 0.28 9.58 0.12
C ASP A 34 0.61 8.32 -0.68
N ALA A 35 -0.04 7.19 -0.37
CA ALA A 35 0.08 5.96 -1.15
C ALA A 35 -0.37 6.14 -2.61
N ARG A 36 -1.47 6.89 -2.85
CA ARG A 36 -1.88 7.25 -4.23
C ARG A 36 -0.79 8.00 -4.98
N LYS A 37 -0.13 8.97 -4.34
CA LYS A 37 0.97 9.72 -4.97
C LYS A 37 2.18 8.84 -5.28
N GLU A 38 2.50 7.89 -4.41
CA GLU A 38 3.58 6.93 -4.63
C GLU A 38 3.30 6.08 -5.88
N ILE A 39 2.05 5.63 -6.05
CA ILE A 39 1.59 4.89 -7.22
C ILE A 39 1.59 5.77 -8.47
N ASP A 40 1.11 7.01 -8.36
CA ASP A 40 1.14 7.98 -9.45
C ASP A 40 2.58 8.23 -9.92
N ALA A 41 3.55 8.28 -9.00
CA ALA A 41 4.96 8.44 -9.34
C ALA A 41 5.50 7.24 -10.16
N ILE A 42 5.11 6.01 -9.83
CA ILE A 42 5.47 4.81 -10.60
C ILE A 42 4.88 4.88 -12.01
N THR A 43 3.59 5.23 -12.12
CA THR A 43 2.89 5.28 -13.41
C THR A 43 3.36 6.43 -14.30
N ALA A 44 3.73 7.56 -13.70
CA ALA A 44 4.23 8.75 -14.38
C ALA A 44 5.73 8.71 -14.73
N ASN A 45 6.50 7.73 -14.20
CA ASN A 45 7.91 7.60 -14.52
C ASN A 45 8.11 7.40 -16.04
N PRO A 46 8.81 8.30 -16.75
CA PRO A 46 8.98 8.21 -18.21
C PRO A 46 10.01 7.15 -18.64
N ASP A 47 10.83 6.65 -17.72
CA ASP A 47 11.85 5.65 -18.02
C ASP A 47 11.22 4.30 -18.40
N ALA A 48 12.00 3.48 -19.11
CA ALA A 48 11.62 2.11 -19.40
C ALA A 48 11.36 1.34 -18.09
N PRO A 49 10.28 0.56 -17.97
CA PRO A 49 9.99 -0.21 -16.76
C PRO A 49 11.11 -1.22 -16.46
N THR A 50 11.63 -1.16 -15.23
CA THR A 50 12.63 -2.08 -14.68
C THR A 50 12.10 -2.71 -13.40
N PHE A 51 12.80 -3.72 -12.88
CA PHE A 51 12.43 -4.32 -11.60
C PHE A 51 12.45 -3.26 -10.48
N GLU A 52 13.48 -2.43 -10.43
CA GLU A 52 13.70 -1.42 -9.39
C GLU A 52 12.65 -0.30 -9.47
N ASN A 53 12.49 0.32 -10.64
CA ASN A 53 11.61 1.49 -10.79
C ASN A 53 10.11 1.15 -10.83
N THR A 54 9.76 -0.14 -10.91
CA THR A 54 8.36 -0.60 -10.99
C THR A 54 8.02 -1.57 -9.88
N ILE A 55 8.69 -2.73 -9.78
CA ILE A 55 8.31 -3.81 -8.86
C ILE A 55 8.78 -3.53 -7.44
N GLU A 56 10.05 -3.19 -7.26
CA GLU A 56 10.61 -2.83 -5.96
C GLU A 56 9.93 -1.56 -5.42
N THR A 57 9.82 -0.52 -6.26
CA THR A 57 9.12 0.71 -5.88
C THR A 57 7.66 0.45 -5.49
N LEU A 58 6.96 -0.44 -6.21
CA LEU A 58 5.58 -0.85 -5.86
C LEU A 58 5.50 -1.66 -4.57
N GLU A 59 6.53 -2.42 -4.21
CA GLU A 59 6.57 -3.17 -2.94
C GLU A 59 6.69 -2.24 -1.73
N PHE A 60 7.34 -1.09 -1.88
CA PHE A 60 7.44 -0.08 -0.82
C PHE A 60 6.29 0.94 -0.83
N ALA A 61 5.53 1.04 -1.91
CA ALA A 61 4.37 1.93 -1.99
C ALA A 61 3.28 1.52 -0.99
N GLY A 62 2.73 2.49 -0.26
CA GLY A 62 1.67 2.27 0.72
C GLY A 62 2.15 1.73 2.08
N GLN A 63 3.46 1.59 2.32
CA GLN A 63 3.96 0.99 3.55
C GLN A 63 3.50 1.71 4.84
N GLN A 64 3.32 3.04 4.79
CA GLN A 64 2.73 3.79 5.91
C GLN A 64 1.25 3.40 6.14
N LEU A 65 0.47 3.25 5.08
CA LEU A 65 -0.93 2.82 5.14
C LEU A 65 -1.03 1.40 5.70
N ASP A 66 -0.19 0.48 5.24
CA ASP A 66 -0.15 -0.91 5.72
C ASP A 66 0.15 -0.98 7.21
N ARG A 67 1.07 -0.14 7.67
CA ARG A 67 1.43 -0.06 9.09
C ARG A 67 0.28 0.45 9.95
N ILE A 68 -0.40 1.51 9.51
CA ILE A 68 -1.58 2.04 10.21
C ILE A 68 -2.70 0.99 10.23
N SER A 69 -2.94 0.34 9.09
CA SER A 69 -3.93 -0.75 8.95
C SER A 69 -3.63 -1.89 9.91
N SER A 70 -2.38 -2.34 9.98
CA SER A 70 -1.94 -3.44 10.85
C SER A 70 -2.17 -3.12 12.33
N ILE A 71 -1.80 -1.91 12.77
CA ILE A 71 -2.02 -1.47 14.15
C ILE A 71 -3.53 -1.41 14.45
N PHE A 72 -4.30 -0.79 13.56
CA PHE A 72 -5.73 -0.60 13.75
C PHE A 72 -6.50 -1.92 13.80
N PHE A 73 -6.29 -2.82 12.83
CA PHE A 73 -7.01 -4.08 12.78
C PHE A 73 -6.53 -5.08 13.83
N ASN A 74 -5.29 -4.97 14.31
CA ASN A 74 -4.85 -5.70 15.50
C ASN A 74 -5.64 -5.25 16.74
N LEU A 75 -5.77 -3.94 16.99
CA LEU A 75 -6.59 -3.43 18.09
C LEU A 75 -8.07 -3.78 17.93
N ASN A 76 -8.61 -3.66 16.70
CA ASN A 76 -9.99 -4.06 16.43
C ASN A 76 -10.24 -5.57 16.67
N SER A 77 -9.20 -6.40 16.58
CA SER A 77 -9.31 -7.83 16.88
C SER A 77 -9.11 -8.15 18.36
N ALA A 78 -8.21 -7.44 19.06
CA ALA A 78 -7.74 -7.83 20.39
C ALA A 78 -8.29 -6.94 21.53
N GLU A 79 -8.57 -5.66 21.25
CA GLU A 79 -8.95 -4.64 22.23
C GLU A 79 -10.01 -3.69 21.62
N THR A 80 -11.05 -4.28 21.03
CA THR A 80 -12.10 -3.52 20.33
C THR A 80 -13.01 -2.77 21.31
N ASN A 81 -13.68 -1.74 20.78
CA ASN A 81 -14.71 -0.96 21.45
C ASN A 81 -15.59 -0.27 20.39
N ASP A 82 -16.69 0.34 20.82
CA ASP A 82 -17.66 0.98 19.92
C ASP A 82 -17.02 2.04 18.99
N GLU A 83 -16.05 2.82 19.48
CA GLU A 83 -15.35 3.82 18.66
C GLU A 83 -14.48 3.15 17.59
N ILE A 84 -13.72 2.11 17.95
CA ILE A 84 -12.89 1.36 16.99
C ILE A 84 -13.77 0.66 15.95
N GLN A 85 -14.91 0.08 16.34
CA GLN A 85 -15.85 -0.53 15.41
C GLN A 85 -16.45 0.50 14.44
N ALA A 86 -16.85 1.68 14.94
CA ALA A 86 -17.34 2.76 14.10
C ALA A 86 -16.27 3.23 13.10
N ILE A 87 -15.02 3.41 13.55
CA ILE A 87 -13.91 3.74 12.66
C ILE A 87 -13.71 2.64 11.62
N ALA A 88 -13.80 1.36 12.00
CA ALA A 88 -13.63 0.23 11.08
C ALA A 88 -14.68 0.25 9.96
N GLN A 89 -15.94 0.56 10.29
CA GLN A 89 -17.01 0.71 9.30
C GLN A 89 -16.74 1.87 8.33
N GLU A 90 -16.13 2.95 8.80
CA GLU A 90 -15.81 4.10 7.97
C GLU A 90 -14.57 3.88 7.08
N VAL A 91 -13.52 3.24 7.59
CA VAL A 91 -12.24 3.11 6.87
C VAL A 91 -12.18 1.88 5.97
N SER A 92 -12.93 0.81 6.26
CA SER A 92 -12.90 -0.41 5.45
C SER A 92 -13.34 -0.17 3.98
N PRO A 93 -14.40 0.62 3.70
CA PRO A 93 -14.74 1.00 2.34
C PRO A 93 -13.63 1.80 1.65
N LEU A 94 -13.00 2.75 2.34
CA LEU A 94 -11.90 3.57 1.79
C LEU A 94 -10.68 2.71 1.40
N LEU A 95 -10.34 1.73 2.25
CA LEU A 95 -9.28 0.78 1.97
C LEU A 95 -9.61 -0.14 0.80
N SER A 96 -10.88 -0.54 0.69
CA SER A 96 -11.36 -1.39 -0.41
C SER A 96 -11.34 -0.62 -1.74
N GLU A 97 -11.78 0.63 -1.73
CA GLU A 97 -11.70 1.54 -2.88
C GLU A 97 -10.25 1.74 -3.31
N PHE A 98 -9.35 2.07 -2.38
CA PHE A 98 -7.92 2.19 -2.68
C PHE A 98 -7.34 0.90 -3.26
N GLY A 99 -7.66 -0.26 -2.68
CA GLY A 99 -7.21 -1.55 -3.20
C GLY A 99 -7.69 -1.83 -4.64
N ASN A 100 -8.94 -1.46 -4.96
CA ASN A 100 -9.48 -1.54 -6.31
C ASN A 100 -8.75 -0.60 -7.27
N ASP A 101 -8.52 0.65 -6.85
CA ASP A 101 -7.81 1.65 -7.65
C ASP A 101 -6.40 1.17 -8.04
N ILE A 102 -5.69 0.46 -7.16
CA ILE A 102 -4.39 -0.12 -7.49
C ILE A 102 -4.54 -1.30 -8.44
N THR A 103 -5.42 -2.23 -8.09
CA THR A 103 -5.55 -3.52 -8.78
C THR A 103 -6.08 -3.37 -10.21
N LEU A 104 -6.93 -2.38 -10.44
CA LEU A 104 -7.53 -2.05 -11.74
C LEU A 104 -6.78 -0.93 -12.48
N ASN A 105 -5.62 -0.48 -11.97
CA ASN A 105 -4.82 0.54 -12.63
C ASN A 105 -4.12 -0.04 -13.88
N GLU A 106 -4.70 0.22 -15.05
CA GLU A 106 -4.18 -0.26 -16.34
C GLU A 106 -2.74 0.23 -16.61
N ALA A 107 -2.43 1.48 -16.27
CA ALA A 107 -1.10 2.06 -16.51
C ALA A 107 -0.03 1.37 -15.64
N LEU A 108 -0.34 1.12 -14.37
CA LEU A 108 0.52 0.39 -13.46
C LEU A 108 0.70 -1.05 -13.92
N PHE A 109 -0.40 -1.74 -14.28
CA PHE A 109 -0.34 -3.12 -14.74
C PHE A 109 0.50 -3.25 -16.02
N LYS A 110 0.38 -2.31 -16.96
CA LYS A 110 1.19 -2.30 -18.18
C LYS A 110 2.70 -2.25 -17.88
N LYS A 111 3.12 -1.44 -16.90
CA LYS A 111 4.52 -1.39 -16.45
C LYS A 111 4.95 -2.72 -15.81
N VAL A 112 4.14 -3.26 -14.88
CA VAL A 112 4.41 -4.57 -14.25
C VAL A 112 4.53 -5.68 -15.29
N LYS A 113 3.61 -5.72 -16.26
CA LYS A 113 3.61 -6.69 -17.35
C LYS A 113 4.85 -6.55 -18.23
N THR A 114 5.28 -5.32 -18.53
CA THR A 114 6.50 -5.08 -19.31
C THR A 114 7.72 -5.67 -18.62
N VAL A 115 7.87 -5.49 -17.30
CA VAL A 115 8.97 -6.12 -16.56
C VAL A 115 8.84 -7.65 -16.57
N TYR A 116 7.63 -8.17 -16.39
CA TYR A 116 7.37 -9.61 -16.40
C TYR A 116 7.67 -10.27 -17.75
N ASP A 117 7.27 -9.65 -18.87
CA ASP A 117 7.48 -10.19 -20.21
C ASP A 117 8.97 -10.28 -20.58
N ASN A 118 9.82 -9.45 -19.97
CA ASN A 118 11.28 -9.46 -20.16
C ASN A 118 12.04 -10.28 -19.11
N LEU A 119 11.35 -11.07 -18.27
CA LEU A 119 11.95 -11.82 -17.16
C LEU A 119 13.17 -12.68 -17.56
N VAL A 120 13.19 -13.23 -18.77
CA VAL A 120 14.29 -14.09 -19.26
C VAL A 120 15.56 -13.30 -19.57
N GLU A 121 15.44 -11.99 -19.81
CA GLU A 121 16.55 -11.10 -20.19
C GLU A 121 17.14 -10.32 -19.01
N ILE A 122 16.48 -10.37 -17.84
CA ILE A 122 16.89 -9.64 -16.64
C ILE A 122 17.55 -10.61 -15.66
N ASP A 123 18.77 -10.28 -15.21
CA ASP A 123 19.48 -11.05 -14.19
C ASP A 123 18.93 -10.72 -12.79
N LEU A 124 17.87 -11.43 -12.39
CA LEU A 124 17.22 -11.29 -11.07
C LEU A 124 17.60 -12.45 -10.15
N SER A 125 17.69 -12.16 -8.86
CA SER A 125 17.74 -13.19 -7.82
C SER A 125 16.46 -14.03 -7.77
N THR A 126 16.49 -15.12 -6.99
CA THR A 126 15.32 -15.99 -6.82
C THR A 126 14.18 -15.25 -6.12
N GLU A 127 14.50 -14.42 -5.13
CA GLU A 127 13.57 -13.61 -4.36
C GLU A 127 12.91 -12.53 -5.24
N GLU A 128 13.69 -11.82 -6.05
CA GLU A 128 13.19 -10.79 -6.98
C GLU A 128 12.30 -11.40 -8.06
N THR A 129 12.74 -12.51 -8.66
CA THR A 129 11.91 -13.28 -9.60
C THR A 129 10.59 -13.69 -8.96
N THR A 130 10.63 -14.18 -7.73
CA THR A 130 9.42 -14.58 -6.98
C THR A 130 8.50 -13.38 -6.75
N LEU A 131 9.04 -12.22 -6.36
CA LEU A 131 8.28 -11.01 -6.13
C LEU A 131 7.58 -10.54 -7.42
N LEU A 132 8.33 -10.43 -8.53
CA LEU A 132 7.79 -10.04 -9.83
C LEU A 132 6.66 -10.98 -10.28
N VAL A 133 6.88 -12.30 -10.23
CA VAL A 133 5.88 -13.29 -10.62
C VAL A 133 4.62 -13.19 -9.74
N LYS A 134 4.79 -13.00 -8.42
CA LYS A 134 3.66 -12.84 -7.49
C LYS A 134 2.87 -11.56 -7.75
N LYS A 135 3.56 -10.44 -7.98
CA LYS A 135 2.90 -9.16 -8.32
C LYS A 135 2.11 -9.27 -9.61
N TYR A 136 2.73 -9.73 -10.70
CA TYR A 136 2.03 -9.93 -11.98
C TYR A 136 0.77 -10.80 -11.83
N LYS A 137 0.91 -11.97 -11.19
CA LYS A 137 -0.24 -12.87 -10.95
C LYS A 137 -1.32 -12.23 -10.08
N SER A 138 -0.96 -11.35 -9.15
CA SER A 138 -1.93 -10.63 -8.32
C SER A 138 -2.83 -9.73 -9.16
N PHE A 139 -2.26 -8.95 -10.08
CA PHE A 139 -3.04 -8.12 -11.00
C PHE A 139 -3.95 -8.97 -11.90
N SER A 140 -3.38 -10.00 -12.54
CA SER A 140 -4.12 -10.86 -13.48
C SER A 140 -5.31 -11.58 -12.82
N ARG A 141 -5.14 -12.13 -11.61
CA ARG A 141 -6.24 -12.82 -10.90
C ARG A 141 -7.38 -11.89 -10.50
N ASN A 142 -7.12 -10.59 -10.39
CA ASN A 142 -8.12 -9.61 -9.98
C ASN A 142 -8.68 -8.79 -11.16
N GLY A 143 -8.47 -9.26 -12.40
CA GLY A 143 -9.18 -8.76 -13.57
C GLY A 143 -8.40 -7.80 -14.48
N ALA A 144 -7.13 -7.50 -14.17
CA ALA A 144 -6.27 -6.76 -15.10
C ALA A 144 -5.82 -7.68 -16.26
N ASN A 145 -5.99 -7.23 -17.52
CA ASN A 145 -5.62 -7.96 -18.74
C ASN A 145 -4.88 -7.08 -19.74
#